data_AF-A0A5B9TER4-F1
#
_entry.id   AF-A0A5B9TER4-F1
#
_cell.length_a   1.000
_cell.length_b   1.000
_cell.length_c   1.000
_cell.angle_alpha   90.00
_cell.angle_beta   90.00
_cell.angle_gamma   90.00
#
_symmetry.space_group_name_H-M   'P 1'
#
loop_
_entity.id
_entity.type
_entity.pdbx_description
1 polymer ?
#
loop_
_entity_poly.entity_id
_entity_poly.type
_entity_poly.pdbx_seq_one_letter_code
_entity_poly.pdbx_strand_id
1 'polypeptide(L)'
;MPSAVGQINSVNEKEIDRIRNGMREFLGGYMEPGCDVVMFAMTNILQEGSGIICVGENAQELCSKAFGVQLEDSYAYLPGVVSRKKQIVPALVKATHQI
;
A
#
# COMPACT_ATOMS: atom_id res chain seq x y z
N MET A 1 10.02 10.75 7.60
CA MET A 1 8.88 9.85 7.89
C MET A 1 9.27 8.41 7.55
N PRO A 2 9.67 7.59 8.53
CA PRO A 2 9.95 6.17 8.30
C PRO A 2 8.68 5.41 7.91
N SER A 3 8.78 4.52 6.92
CA SER A 3 7.64 3.74 6.43
C SER A 3 8.01 2.29 6.16
N ALA A 4 7.12 1.37 6.50
CA ALA A 4 7.26 -0.05 6.18
C ALA A 4 6.43 -0.40 4.93
N VAL A 5 7.01 -1.17 4.01
CA VAL A 5 6.34 -1.58 2.77
C VAL A 5 6.43 -3.08 2.56
N GLY A 6 5.32 -3.77 2.80
CA GLY A 6 5.09 -5.16 2.43
C GLY A 6 4.50 -5.28 1.03
N GLN A 7 4.84 -6.35 0.31
CA GLN A 7 4.18 -6.66 -0.95
C GLN A 7 4.05 -8.18 -1.13
N ILE A 8 2.91 -8.62 -1.63
CA ILE A 8 2.68 -9.96 -2.14
C ILE A 8 2.20 -9.90 -3.59
N ASN A 9 2.61 -10.89 -4.38
CA ASN A 9 2.20 -11.02 -5.77
C ASN A 9 1.43 -12.32 -5.93
N SER A 10 0.31 -12.27 -6.66
CA SER A 10 -0.39 -13.47 -7.11
C SER A 10 -0.95 -13.27 -8.51
N VAL A 11 -1.26 -14.38 -9.17
CA VAL A 11 -2.04 -14.43 -10.41
C VAL A 11 -3.50 -14.85 -10.14
N ASN A 12 -3.83 -15.18 -8.89
CA ASN A 12 -5.14 -15.65 -8.48
C ASN A 12 -5.89 -14.55 -7.70
N GLU A 13 -6.94 -14.01 -8.31
CA GLU A 13 -7.77 -12.96 -7.72
C GLU A 13 -8.40 -13.38 -6.38
N LYS A 14 -8.87 -14.63 -6.27
CA LYS A 14 -9.48 -15.13 -5.03
C LYS A 14 -8.47 -15.20 -3.88
N GLU A 15 -7.21 -15.42 -4.18
CA GLU A 15 -6.14 -15.40 -3.18
C GLU A 15 -5.88 -13.98 -2.70
N ILE A 16 -5.81 -13.02 -3.62
CA ILE A 16 -5.66 -11.59 -3.31
C ILE A 16 -6.79 -11.11 -2.41
N ASP A 17 -8.04 -11.49 -2.70
CA ASP A 17 -9.19 -11.09 -1.88
C ASP A 17 -9.13 -11.68 -0.47
N ARG A 18 -8.71 -12.95 -0.33
CA ARG A 18 -8.50 -13.57 0.99
C ARG A 18 -7.42 -12.85 1.78
N ILE A 19 -6.29 -12.53 1.14
CA ILE A 19 -5.20 -11.79 1.79
C ILE A 19 -5.67 -10.41 2.19
N ARG A 20 -6.41 -9.69 1.33
CA ARG A 20 -6.95 -8.37 1.63
C ARG A 20 -7.77 -8.38 2.92
N ASN A 21 -8.68 -9.34 3.06
CA ASN A 21 -9.53 -9.43 4.24
C ASN A 21 -8.72 -9.69 5.51
N GLY A 22 -7.78 -10.64 5.48
CA GLY A 22 -6.91 -10.92 6.63
C GLY A 22 -5.98 -9.76 6.98
N MET A 23 -5.41 -9.09 5.97
CA MET A 23 -4.50 -7.96 6.18
C MET A 23 -5.24 -6.72 6.69
N ARG A 24 -6.50 -6.50 6.28
CA ARG A 24 -7.32 -5.40 6.81
C ARG A 24 -7.56 -5.57 8.32
N GLU A 25 -7.84 -6.78 8.77
CA GLU A 25 -8.00 -7.08 10.19
C GLU A 25 -6.68 -6.91 10.96
N PHE A 26 -5.58 -7.46 10.42
CA PHE A 26 -4.26 -7.39 11.04
C PHE A 26 -3.75 -5.94 11.15
N LEU A 27 -3.79 -5.17 10.06
CA LEU A 27 -3.31 -3.79 10.02
C LEU A 27 -4.23 -2.81 10.76
N GLY A 28 -5.47 -3.19 11.05
CA GLY A 28 -6.39 -2.39 11.86
C GLY A 28 -5.91 -2.16 13.31
N GLY A 29 -5.00 -3.02 13.81
CA GLY A 29 -4.38 -2.88 15.13
C GLY A 29 -2.85 -2.93 15.13
N TYR A 30 -2.23 -3.08 13.96
CA TYR A 30 -0.78 -3.23 13.82
C TYR A 30 -0.12 -1.98 13.25
N MET A 31 0.96 -1.55 13.91
CA MET A 31 1.94 -0.60 13.39
C MET A 31 3.33 -1.20 13.54
N GLU A 32 4.15 -1.07 12.51
CA GLU A 32 5.54 -1.49 12.56
C GLU A 32 6.30 -0.58 13.54
N PRO A 33 7.01 -1.12 14.55
CA PRO A 33 7.74 -0.30 15.51
C PRO A 33 8.72 0.66 14.83
N GLY A 34 8.62 1.95 15.18
CA GLY A 34 9.47 3.00 14.61
C GLY A 34 9.08 3.45 13.20
N CYS A 35 7.92 3.02 12.67
CA CYS A 35 7.36 3.52 11.42
C CYS A 35 6.12 4.39 11.67
N ASP A 36 6.03 5.49 10.92
CA ASP A 36 4.87 6.38 10.95
C ASP A 36 3.73 5.87 10.07
N VAL A 37 4.09 5.09 9.04
CA VAL A 37 3.16 4.54 8.04
C VAL A 37 3.54 3.09 7.70
N VAL A 38 2.53 2.22 7.60
CA VAL A 38 2.68 0.86 7.08
C VAL A 38 1.82 0.72 5.84
N MET A 39 2.44 0.30 4.74
CA MET A 39 1.77 -0.01 3.48
C MET A 39 1.94 -1.49 3.13
N PHE A 40 0.84 -2.12 2.75
CA PHE A 40 0.84 -3.48 2.20
C PHE A 40 0.22 -3.50 0.80
N ALA A 41 1.02 -3.89 -0.19
CA ALA A 41 0.59 -4.00 -1.58
C ALA A 41 0.25 -5.45 -1.94
N MET A 42 -0.90 -5.64 -2.56
CA MET A 42 -1.38 -6.91 -3.09
C MET A 42 -1.47 -6.79 -4.60
N THR A 43 -0.45 -7.28 -5.28
CA THR A 43 -0.29 -7.13 -6.72
C THR A 43 -0.88 -8.32 -7.46
N ASN A 44 -1.80 -8.05 -8.37
CA ASN A 44 -2.23 -9.04 -9.35
C ASN A 44 -1.41 -8.85 -10.63
N ILE A 45 -0.55 -9.82 -10.93
CA ILE A 45 0.38 -9.72 -12.07
C ILE A 45 -0.37 -9.75 -13.41
N LEU A 46 -1.49 -10.48 -13.50
CA LEU A 46 -2.28 -10.59 -14.73
C LEU A 46 -3.13 -9.33 -14.99
N GLN A 47 -3.62 -8.69 -13.92
CA GLN A 47 -4.38 -7.44 -14.00
C GLN A 47 -3.48 -6.19 -14.03
N GLU A 48 -2.15 -6.39 -13.99
CA GLU A 48 -1.14 -5.33 -13.99
C GLU A 48 -1.43 -4.20 -12.99
N GLY A 49 -1.84 -4.54 -11.77
CA GLY A 49 -2.22 -3.55 -10.77
C GLY A 49 -2.11 -4.06 -9.34
N SER A 50 -2.18 -3.13 -8.40
CA SER A 50 -2.06 -3.43 -6.96
C SER A 50 -3.18 -2.80 -6.16
N GLY A 51 -3.86 -3.59 -5.34
CA GLY A 51 -4.58 -3.06 -4.20
C GLY A 51 -3.60 -2.74 -3.08
N ILE A 52 -3.73 -1.58 -2.44
CA ILE A 52 -2.91 -1.21 -1.29
C ILE A 52 -3.79 -1.04 -0.06
N ILE A 53 -3.30 -1.52 1.08
CA ILE A 53 -3.80 -1.13 2.40
C ILE A 53 -2.71 -0.26 3.03
N CYS A 54 -3.06 0.93 3.50
CA CYS A 54 -2.11 1.87 4.08
C CYS A 54 -2.68 2.43 5.40
N VAL A 55 -1.92 2.32 6.47
CA VAL A 55 -2.31 2.73 7.84
C VAL A 55 -1.22 3.56 8.50
N GLY A 56 -1.62 4.36 9.49
CA GLY A 56 -0.75 5.32 10.18
C GLY A 56 -1.25 6.76 10.03
N GLU A 57 -0.73 7.66 10.86
CA GLU A 57 -1.22 9.04 11.00
C GLU A 57 -1.19 9.81 9.67
N ASN A 58 -0.16 9.60 8.86
CA ASN A 58 0.05 10.29 7.59
C ASN A 58 -0.30 9.44 6.35
N ALA A 59 -0.98 8.30 6.53
CA ALA A 59 -1.24 7.36 5.44
C ALA A 59 -2.03 7.98 4.28
N GLN A 60 -3.08 8.75 4.60
CA GLN A 60 -3.94 9.41 3.60
C GLN A 60 -3.14 10.41 2.77
N GLU A 61 -2.42 11.32 3.44
CA GLU A 61 -1.67 12.37 2.78
C GLU A 61 -0.52 11.79 1.95
N LEU A 62 0.20 10.80 2.50
CA LEU A 62 1.27 10.12 1.79
C LEU A 62 0.76 9.45 0.50
N CYS A 63 -0.36 8.72 0.56
CA CYS A 63 -0.93 8.06 -0.62
C CYS A 63 -1.44 9.07 -1.67
N SER A 64 -2.05 10.17 -1.21
CA SER A 64 -2.49 11.24 -2.09
C SER A 64 -1.31 11.91 -2.81
N LYS A 65 -0.19 12.16 -2.12
CA LYS A 65 1.01 12.77 -2.72
C LYS A 65 1.78 11.79 -3.60
N ALA A 66 1.86 10.51 -3.22
CA ALA A 66 2.64 9.50 -3.93
C ALA A 66 1.93 9.00 -5.20
N PHE A 67 0.62 8.79 -5.14
CA PHE A 67 -0.14 8.11 -6.20
C PHE A 67 -1.34 8.90 -6.71
N GLY A 68 -1.67 10.05 -6.12
CA GLY A 68 -2.85 10.82 -6.50
C GLY A 68 -4.16 10.15 -6.14
N VAL A 69 -4.17 9.26 -5.14
CA VAL A 69 -5.35 8.52 -4.69
C VAL A 69 -5.78 8.92 -3.29
N GLN A 70 -7.06 8.78 -2.99
CA GLN A 70 -7.59 8.86 -1.63
C GLN A 70 -7.79 7.42 -1.13
N LEU A 71 -7.45 7.16 0.14
CA LEU A 71 -7.82 5.89 0.76
C LEU A 71 -9.28 5.95 1.19
N GLU A 72 -10.01 4.87 0.93
CA GLU A 72 -11.33 4.58 1.48
C GLU A 72 -11.16 3.36 2.39
N ASP A 73 -11.52 3.48 3.67
CA ASP A 73 -11.29 2.43 4.68
C ASP A 73 -9.85 1.89 4.67
N SER A 74 -8.87 2.80 4.61
CA SER A 74 -7.43 2.50 4.54
C SER A 74 -7.00 1.76 3.26
N TYR A 75 -7.86 1.68 2.24
CA TYR A 75 -7.61 0.96 0.99
C TYR A 75 -7.65 1.88 -0.24
N ALA A 76 -6.82 1.59 -1.24
CA ALA A 76 -6.95 2.14 -2.59
C ALA A 76 -6.46 1.14 -3.64
N TYR A 77 -6.88 1.30 -4.89
CA TYR A 77 -6.38 0.53 -6.02
C TYR A 77 -5.47 1.37 -6.91
N LEU A 78 -4.32 0.81 -7.28
CA LEU A 78 -3.30 1.44 -8.09
C LEU A 78 -3.16 0.71 -9.44
N PRO A 79 -3.85 1.17 -10.51
CA PRO A 79 -3.71 0.57 -11.84
C PRO A 79 -2.30 0.82 -12.40
N GLY A 80 -1.71 -0.19 -13.04
CA GLY A 80 -0.37 -0.12 -13.62
C GLY A 80 0.78 -0.21 -12.61
N VAL A 81 0.50 -0.25 -11.31
CA VAL A 81 1.52 -0.36 -10.26
C VAL A 81 1.70 -1.83 -9.89
N VAL A 82 2.88 -2.38 -10.17
CA VAL A 82 3.21 -3.80 -9.93
C VAL A 82 4.54 -3.98 -9.20
N SER A 83 5.43 -2.99 -9.25
CA SER A 83 6.80 -3.12 -8.74
C SER A 83 7.05 -2.27 -7.51
N ARG A 84 7.29 -2.91 -6.36
CA ARG A 84 7.74 -2.24 -5.14
C ARG A 84 8.94 -1.33 -5.37
N LYS A 85 9.99 -1.87 -6.01
CA LYS A 85 11.29 -1.20 -6.15
C LYS A 85 11.26 -0.07 -7.18
N LYS A 86 10.49 -0.22 -8.25
CA LYS A 86 10.47 0.75 -9.35
C LYS A 86 9.38 1.81 -9.21
N GLN A 87 8.26 1.49 -8.57
CA GLN A 87 7.06 2.34 -8.59
C GLN A 87 6.65 2.76 -7.18
N ILE A 88 6.50 1.82 -6.24
CA ILE A 88 5.98 2.14 -4.90
C ILE A 88 7.01 2.92 -4.07
N VAL A 89 8.19 2.34 -3.83
CA VAL A 89 9.22 2.95 -2.97
C VAL A 89 9.66 4.32 -3.51
N PRO A 90 9.97 4.50 -4.82
CA PRO A 90 10.32 5.81 -5.34
C PRO A 90 9.21 6.85 -5.19
N ALA A 91 7.94 6.47 -5.38
CA ALA A 91 6.81 7.37 -5.22
C ALA A 91 6.64 7.82 -3.75
N LEU A 92 6.76 6.88 -2.80
CA LEU A 92 6.70 7.20 -1.37
C LEU A 92 7.84 8.13 -0.96
N VAL A 93 9.09 7.84 -1.36
CA VAL A 93 10.25 8.69 -1.05
C VAL A 93 10.09 10.10 -1.65
N LYS A 94 9.56 10.22 -2.86
CA LYS A 94 9.29 11.53 -3.47
C LYS A 94 8.20 12.28 -2.71
N ALA A 95 7.17 11.58 -2.24
CA ALA A 95 6.09 12.17 -1.47
C ALA A 95 6.57 12.62 -0.08
N THR A 96 7.42 11.85 0.61
CA THR A 96 7.96 12.21 1.94
C THR A 96 8.82 13.47 1.97
N HIS A 97 9.24 14.00 0.81
CA HIS A 97 9.93 15.30 0.75
C HIS A 97 8.96 16.48 0.53
N GLN A 98 7.66 16.20 0.38
CA GLN A 98 6.61 17.19 0.14
C GLN A 98 5.64 17.34 1.33
N ILE A 99 5.87 16.56 2.38
CA ILE A 99 5.15 16.49 3.66
C ILE A 99 6.21 16.49 4.75
#